data_AF-A0A060CM94-F1
#
_entry.id   AF-A0A060CM94-F1
#
_cell.length_a   1.000
_cell.length_b   1.000
_cell.length_c   1.000
_cell.angle_alpha   90.00
_cell.angle_beta   90.00
_cell.angle_gamma   90.00
#
_symmetry.space_group_name_H-M   'P 1'
#
loop_
_entity.id
_entity.type
_entity.pdbx_description
1 polymer ?
#
loop_
_entity_poly.entity_id
_entity_poly.type
_entity_poly.pdbx_seq_one_letter_code
_entity_poly.pdbx_strand_id
1 'polypeptide(L)'
;MLDPMTAYQITSMMEGVVQYGTGTALKDLGKPIAGKTGTTNDEKDAWFIGFTPEMVVGVYLGYDRPKPMGKGSTGGLISAPIVRDFMKTALADRPAIPFPVPAGIKLVRVDRKSGQRTGPGGYAILEAFKPGTAPPDSYSVS
;
A
#
# COMPACT_ATOMS: atom_id res chain seq x y z
N MET A 1 -21.15 1.85 -1.71
CA MET A 1 -20.17 2.80 -1.15
C MET A 1 -19.59 2.18 0.12
N LEU A 2 -18.29 2.25 0.34
CA LEU A 2 -17.62 1.73 1.54
C LEU A 2 -17.75 2.71 2.71
N ASP A 3 -17.75 2.22 3.95
CA ASP A 3 -17.68 3.13 5.10
C ASP A 3 -16.29 3.79 5.19
N PRO A 4 -16.19 5.05 5.67
CA PRO A 4 -14.91 5.77 5.70
C PRO A 4 -13.81 5.07 6.50
N MET A 5 -14.15 4.39 7.61
CA MET A 5 -13.16 3.68 8.42
C MET A 5 -12.61 2.46 7.68
N THR A 6 -13.45 1.71 6.95
CA THR A 6 -12.96 0.63 6.07
C THR A 6 -12.10 1.18 4.95
N ALA A 7 -12.53 2.26 4.30
CA ALA A 7 -11.76 2.87 3.22
C ALA A 7 -10.36 3.30 3.71
N TYR A 8 -10.28 3.93 4.88
CA TYR A 8 -9.01 4.31 5.49
C TYR A 8 -8.18 3.10 5.93
N GLN A 9 -8.80 2.07 6.51
CA GLN A 9 -8.09 0.85 6.90
C GLN A 9 -7.46 0.15 5.69
N ILE A 10 -8.21 0.04 4.59
CA ILE A 10 -7.69 -0.48 3.32
C ILE A 10 -6.56 0.41 2.77
N THR A 11 -6.72 1.74 2.85
CA THR A 11 -5.70 2.69 2.42
C THR A 11 -4.41 2.53 3.22
N SER A 12 -4.49 2.45 4.55
CA SER A 12 -3.36 2.21 5.46
C SER A 12 -2.62 0.92 5.10
N MET A 13 -3.34 -0.18 4.84
CA MET A 13 -2.72 -1.42 4.39
C MET A 13 -2.02 -1.27 3.03
N MET A 14 -2.60 -0.50 2.11
CA MET A 14 -2.02 -0.23 0.79
C MET A 14 -0.82 0.75 0.83
N GLU A 15 -0.75 1.65 1.80
CA GLU A 15 0.50 2.38 2.10
C GLU A 15 1.60 1.39 2.52
N GLY A 16 1.25 0.38 3.33
CA GLY A 16 2.16 -0.71 3.70
C GLY A 16 2.75 -1.48 2.51
N VAL A 17 1.98 -1.67 1.42
CA VAL A 17 2.47 -2.29 0.18
C VAL A 17 3.59 -1.48 -0.46
N VAL A 18 3.47 -0.14 -0.44
CA VAL A 18 4.50 0.77 -0.97
C VAL A 18 5.69 0.85 -0.01
N GLN A 19 5.47 0.87 1.29
CA GLN A 19 6.55 1.05 2.27
C GLN A 19 7.40 -0.21 2.48
N TYR A 20 6.78 -1.39 2.44
CA TYR A 20 7.39 -2.65 2.89
C TYR A 20 7.07 -3.87 2.00
N GLY A 21 6.26 -3.70 0.96
CA GLY A 21 5.72 -4.79 0.14
C GLY A 21 6.20 -4.78 -1.31
N THR A 22 5.31 -5.15 -2.22
CA THR A 22 5.60 -5.31 -3.65
C THR A 22 5.59 -3.99 -4.43
N GLY A 23 5.16 -2.88 -3.83
CA GLY A 23 5.10 -1.56 -4.44
C GLY A 23 6.28 -0.65 -4.08
N THR A 24 7.35 -1.19 -3.51
CA THR A 24 8.49 -0.44 -2.96
C THR A 24 9.25 0.41 -3.97
N ALA A 25 9.03 0.20 -5.27
CA ALA A 25 9.51 1.10 -6.30
C ALA A 25 9.05 2.56 -6.09
N LEU A 26 7.86 2.80 -5.51
CA LEU A 26 7.34 4.15 -5.27
C LEU A 26 7.82 4.78 -3.95
N LYS A 27 8.50 4.01 -3.10
CA LYS A 27 8.86 4.42 -1.73
C LYS A 27 9.76 5.66 -1.70
N ASP A 28 10.66 5.78 -2.68
CA ASP A 28 11.66 6.84 -2.76
C ASP A 28 11.08 8.22 -3.14
N LEU A 29 9.80 8.27 -3.54
CA LEU A 29 9.10 9.52 -3.82
C LEU A 29 8.84 10.36 -2.56
N GLY A 30 8.93 9.76 -1.36
CA GLY A 30 8.84 10.49 -0.09
C GLY A 30 7.48 11.15 0.17
N LYS A 31 6.41 10.69 -0.48
CA LYS A 31 5.04 11.21 -0.35
C LYS A 31 4.09 10.11 0.12
N PRO A 32 2.97 10.46 0.79
CA PRO A 32 1.92 9.50 1.12
C PRO A 32 1.30 8.91 -0.15
N ILE A 33 1.62 7.64 -0.41
CA ILE A 33 1.16 6.91 -1.59
C ILE A 33 0.74 5.52 -1.13
N ALA A 34 -0.47 5.14 -1.52
CA ALA A 34 -1.01 3.81 -1.36
C ALA A 34 -1.08 3.13 -2.73
N GLY A 35 -0.92 1.82 -2.78
CA GLY A 35 -1.07 1.12 -4.06
C GLY A 35 -1.05 -0.39 -3.96
N LYS A 36 -1.31 -1.03 -5.09
CA LYS A 36 -1.31 -2.49 -5.18
C LYS A 36 -0.82 -2.98 -6.55
N THR A 37 0.07 -3.96 -6.49
CA THR A 37 0.49 -4.75 -7.66
C THR A 37 -0.54 -5.82 -7.99
N GLY A 38 -0.68 -6.16 -9.27
CA GLY A 38 -1.22 -7.45 -9.69
C GLY A 38 -0.46 -8.01 -10.88
N THR A 39 -0.52 -9.33 -10.99
CA THR A 39 0.12 -10.13 -12.03
C THR A 39 -0.83 -11.28 -12.32
N THR A 40 -1.11 -11.57 -13.59
CA THR A 40 -1.91 -12.75 -13.96
C THR A 40 -1.05 -14.02 -14.04
N ASN A 41 -1.71 -15.18 -14.08
CA ASN A 41 -1.04 -16.45 -14.27
C ASN A 41 -0.18 -16.46 -15.53
N ASP A 42 0.96 -17.16 -15.48
CA ASP A 42 1.99 -17.21 -16.52
C ASP A 42 2.61 -15.84 -16.89
N GLU A 43 2.46 -14.81 -16.04
CA GLU A 43 2.99 -13.45 -16.26
C GLU A 43 2.57 -12.86 -17.62
N LYS A 44 1.31 -13.12 -18.01
CA LYS A 44 0.72 -12.58 -19.24
C LYS A 44 0.40 -11.10 -19.12
N ASP A 45 0.05 -10.68 -17.91
CA ASP A 45 -0.33 -9.31 -17.60
C ASP A 45 0.27 -8.86 -16.28
N ALA A 46 0.57 -7.57 -16.21
CA ALA A 46 1.05 -6.91 -15.01
C ALA A 46 0.39 -5.55 -14.87
N TRP A 47 -0.09 -5.24 -13.66
CA TRP A 47 -0.62 -3.92 -13.36
C TRP A 47 -0.14 -3.39 -12.03
N PHE A 48 -0.19 -2.06 -11.93
CA PHE A 48 -0.06 -1.33 -10.68
C PHE A 48 -1.12 -0.23 -10.64
N ILE A 49 -1.83 -0.15 -9.54
CA ILE A 49 -2.69 0.99 -9.22
C ILE A 49 -2.08 1.68 -8.01
N GLY A 50 -1.74 2.96 -8.15
CA GLY A 50 -1.23 3.81 -7.10
C GLY A 50 -2.10 5.05 -6.94
N PHE A 51 -2.23 5.55 -5.72
CA PHE A 51 -3.01 6.75 -5.46
C PHE A 51 -2.48 7.55 -4.27
N THR A 52 -2.81 8.84 -4.30
CA THR A 52 -2.70 9.82 -3.22
C THR A 52 -4.11 10.30 -2.84
N PRO A 53 -4.29 11.18 -1.85
CA PRO A 53 -5.61 11.75 -1.56
C PRO A 53 -6.26 12.49 -2.74
N GLU A 54 -5.47 12.97 -3.70
CA GLU A 54 -5.92 13.85 -4.78
C GLU A 54 -5.76 13.23 -6.19
N MET A 55 -5.14 12.05 -6.31
CA MET A 55 -4.78 11.47 -7.60
C MET A 55 -4.82 9.94 -7.56
N VAL A 56 -5.32 9.33 -8.64
CA VAL A 56 -5.24 7.88 -8.88
C VAL A 56 -4.56 7.66 -10.22
N VAL A 57 -3.64 6.70 -10.28
CA VAL A 57 -2.92 6.30 -11.50
C VAL A 57 -2.94 4.78 -11.60
N GLY A 58 -3.33 4.27 -12.76
CA GLY A 58 -3.29 2.85 -13.07
C GLY A 58 -2.47 2.60 -14.33
N VAL A 59 -1.58 1.62 -14.28
CA VAL A 59 -0.84 1.12 -15.43
C VAL A 59 -1.10 -0.37 -15.57
N TYR A 60 -1.43 -0.79 -16.78
CA TYR A 60 -1.55 -2.18 -17.19
C TYR A 60 -0.62 -2.43 -18.38
N LEU A 61 0.06 -3.57 -18.35
CA LEU A 61 0.94 -4.06 -19.41
C LEU A 61 0.54 -5.49 -19.75
N GLY A 62 0.41 -5.75 -21.04
CA GLY A 62 0.09 -7.05 -21.62
C GLY A 62 0.24 -6.98 -23.14
N TYR A 63 0.18 -8.13 -23.81
CA TYR A 63 0.13 -8.19 -25.27
C TYR A 63 -1.31 -8.25 -25.76
N ASP A 64 -1.60 -7.63 -26.91
CA ASP A 64 -2.91 -7.69 -27.57
C ASP A 64 -3.41 -9.12 -27.78
N ARG A 65 -2.49 -10.04 -28.09
CA ARG A 65 -2.72 -11.49 -28.05
C ARG A 65 -2.03 -12.05 -26.81
N PRO A 66 -2.78 -12.54 -25.80
CA PRO A 66 -2.22 -12.96 -24.53
C PRO A 66 -1.10 -13.99 -24.70
N LYS A 67 0.10 -13.63 -24.26
CA LYS A 67 1.27 -14.52 -24.22
C LYS A 67 2.15 -14.13 -23.04
N PRO A 68 2.95 -15.06 -22.49
CA PRO A 68 3.86 -14.73 -21.40
C PRO A 68 4.78 -13.55 -21.76
N MET A 69 4.92 -12.60 -20.85
CA MET A 69 5.86 -11.47 -21.01
C MET A 69 7.31 -11.84 -20.66
N GLY A 70 7.52 -13.04 -20.12
CA GLY A 70 8.82 -13.56 -19.72
C GLY A 70 9.05 -13.46 -18.22
N LYS A 71 9.89 -14.36 -17.69
CA LYS A 71 10.15 -14.52 -16.25
C LYS A 71 10.45 -13.19 -15.56
N GLY A 72 9.68 -12.88 -14.52
CA GLY A 72 9.88 -11.66 -13.72
C GLY A 72 9.02 -10.47 -14.17
N SER A 73 8.14 -10.65 -15.15
CA SER A 73 7.22 -9.60 -15.63
C SER A 73 6.03 -9.40 -14.68
N THR A 74 6.33 -8.98 -13.44
CA THR A 74 5.33 -8.78 -12.39
C THR A 74 4.94 -7.31 -12.25
N GLY A 75 3.75 -7.04 -11.70
CA GLY A 75 3.28 -5.66 -11.47
C GLY A 75 4.26 -4.79 -10.69
N GLY A 76 5.04 -5.37 -9.77
CA GLY A 76 6.04 -4.63 -8.98
C GLY A 76 7.32 -4.28 -9.76
N LEU A 77 7.69 -5.08 -10.76
CA LEU A 77 8.93 -4.91 -11.52
C LEU A 77 8.72 -4.15 -12.82
N ILE A 78 7.56 -4.26 -13.47
CA ILE A 78 7.31 -3.61 -14.77
C ILE A 78 6.27 -2.49 -14.71
N SER A 79 5.16 -2.65 -13.99
CA SER A 79 4.10 -1.65 -13.96
C SER A 79 4.35 -0.54 -12.92
N ALA A 80 4.85 -0.90 -11.74
CA ALA A 80 5.08 0.04 -10.64
C ALA A 80 6.13 1.13 -10.99
N PRO A 81 7.26 0.83 -11.67
CA PRO A 81 8.20 1.87 -12.10
C PRO A 81 7.59 2.92 -13.04
N ILE A 82 6.67 2.50 -13.93
CA ILE A 82 5.98 3.45 -14.84
C ILE A 82 5.09 4.40 -14.03
N VAL A 83 4.32 3.86 -13.07
CA VAL A 83 3.50 4.69 -12.17
C VAL A 83 4.37 5.62 -11.34
N ARG A 84 5.51 5.12 -10.83
CA ARG A 84 6.49 5.93 -10.08
C ARG A 84 6.99 7.11 -10.92
N ASP A 85 7.43 6.89 -12.15
CA ASP A 85 8.00 7.95 -12.98
C ASP A 85 6.97 9.02 -13.34
N PHE A 86 5.73 8.60 -13.61
CA PHE A 86 4.61 9.52 -13.77
C PHE A 86 4.37 10.34 -12.50
N MET A 87 4.22 9.68 -11.34
CA MET A 87 3.95 10.34 -10.06
C MET A 87 5.10 11.24 -9.61
N LYS A 88 6.35 10.87 -9.90
CA LYS A 88 7.53 11.71 -9.63
C LYS A 88 7.39 13.08 -10.27
N THR A 89 6.94 13.12 -11.52
CA THR A 89 6.72 14.34 -12.26
C THR A 89 5.45 15.06 -11.78
N ALA A 90 4.34 14.34 -11.67
CA ALA A 90 3.04 14.90 -11.33
C ALA A 90 2.98 15.48 -9.90
N LEU A 91 3.79 14.95 -8.98
CA LEU A 91 3.81 15.35 -7.57
C LEU A 91 4.99 16.27 -7.21
N ALA A 92 5.87 16.62 -8.15
CA ALA A 92 7.12 17.35 -7.87
C ALA A 92 6.89 18.60 -6.99
N ASP A 93 5.93 19.45 -7.39
CA ASP A 93 5.61 20.70 -6.69
C ASP A 93 4.36 20.59 -5.78
N ARG A 94 3.86 19.38 -5.55
CA ARG A 94 2.67 19.14 -4.72
C ARG A 94 3.07 18.86 -3.27
N PRO A 95 2.34 19.41 -2.28
CA PRO A 95 2.58 19.08 -0.88
C PRO A 95 2.36 17.59 -0.60
N ALA A 96 3.05 17.07 0.41
CA ALA A 96 2.86 15.71 0.89
C ALA A 96 1.60 15.64 1.77
N ILE A 97 0.43 15.53 1.15
CA ILE A 97 -0.86 15.47 1.86
C ILE A 97 -1.08 14.06 2.42
N PRO A 98 -1.27 13.88 3.74
CA PRO A 98 -1.59 12.58 4.32
C PRO A 98 -3.03 12.17 3.99
N PHE A 99 -3.31 10.86 4.00
CA PHE A 99 -4.68 10.36 3.85
C PHE A 99 -5.55 10.81 5.03
N PRO A 100 -6.77 11.32 4.79
CA PRO A 100 -7.67 11.75 5.86
C PRO A 100 -8.03 10.58 6.78
N VAL A 101 -7.75 10.72 8.07
CA VAL A 101 -8.08 9.71 9.09
C VAL A 101 -9.50 9.96 9.60
N PRO A 102 -10.46 9.03 9.41
CA PRO A 102 -11.80 9.17 9.94
C PRO A 102 -11.81 9.17 11.48
N ALA A 103 -12.72 9.94 12.07
CA ALA A 103 -12.91 9.97 13.52
C ALA A 103 -13.18 8.55 14.05
N GLY A 104 -12.49 8.17 15.13
CA GLY A 104 -12.64 6.86 15.78
C GLY A 104 -11.63 5.79 15.33
N ILE A 105 -10.90 5.99 14.24
CA ILE A 105 -9.76 5.12 13.91
C ILE A 105 -8.67 5.28 14.98
N LYS A 106 -8.11 4.16 15.42
CA LYS A 106 -6.92 4.11 16.29
C LYS A 106 -5.74 3.58 15.49
N LEU A 107 -4.65 4.36 15.44
CA LEU A 107 -3.38 3.89 14.94
C LEU A 107 -2.63 3.17 16.05
N VAL A 108 -2.30 1.91 15.83
CA VAL A 108 -1.68 1.03 16.82
C VAL A 108 -0.37 0.51 16.26
N ARG A 109 0.70 0.56 17.06
CA ARG A 109 1.96 -0.11 16.71
C ARG A 109 1.79 -1.60 16.91
N VAL A 110 2.04 -2.36 15.85
CA VAL A 110 2.01 -3.82 15.86
C VAL A 110 3.32 -4.39 15.36
N ASP A 111 3.72 -5.53 15.90
CA ASP A 111 4.84 -6.29 15.34
C ASP A 111 4.41 -6.89 14.00
N ARG A 112 5.21 -6.69 12.95
CA ARG A 112 4.87 -7.11 11.58
C ARG A 112 4.69 -8.63 11.43
N LYS A 113 5.33 -9.45 12.28
CA LYS A 113 5.24 -10.91 12.18
C LYS A 113 4.06 -11.45 12.98
N SER A 114 3.88 -10.99 14.21
CA SER A 114 2.85 -11.53 15.11
C SER A 114 1.50 -10.82 15.00
N GLY A 115 1.48 -9.59 14.47
CA GLY A 115 0.29 -8.73 14.46
C GLY A 115 -0.13 -8.21 15.84
N GLN A 116 0.63 -8.54 16.90
CA GLN A 116 0.32 -8.12 18.27
C GLN A 116 0.84 -6.71 18.52
N ARG A 117 0.20 -6.01 19.45
CA ARG A 117 0.62 -4.68 19.89
C ARG A 117 2.05 -4.75 20.43
N THR A 118 2.88 -3.78 20.05
CA THR A 118 4.29 -3.71 20.46
C THR A 118 4.74 -2.29 20.81
N GLY A 119 5.76 -2.19 21.66
CA GLY A 119 6.37 -0.92 22.05
C GLY A 119 7.25 -0.30 20.96
N PRO A 120 7.88 0.86 21.22
CA PRO A 120 8.84 1.48 20.31
C PRO A 120 10.09 0.59 20.15
N GLY A 121 10.41 0.20 18.91
CA GLY A 121 11.58 -0.63 18.57
C GLY A 121 11.25 -1.77 17.61
N GLY A 122 12.26 -2.49 17.11
CA GLY A 122 12.08 -3.71 16.29
C GLY A 122 11.31 -3.55 14.97
N TYR A 123 10.70 -4.64 14.50
CA TYR A 123 9.90 -4.76 13.27
C TYR A 123 8.47 -4.20 13.42
N ALA A 124 8.32 -3.07 14.12
CA ALA A 124 7.01 -2.46 14.38
C ALA A 124 6.50 -1.65 13.17
N ILE A 125 5.21 -1.79 12.85
CA ILE A 125 4.48 -0.97 11.87
C ILE A 125 3.26 -0.32 12.53
N LEU A 126 2.82 0.83 12.01
CA LEU A 126 1.56 1.44 12.43
C LEU A 126 0.43 0.86 11.57
N GLU A 127 -0.60 0.33 12.22
CA GLU A 127 -1.79 -0.20 11.56
C GLU A 127 -3.05 0.50 12.08
N ALA A 128 -4.02 0.66 11.18
CA ALA A 128 -5.29 1.32 11.46
C ALA A 128 -6.36 0.32 11.94
N PHE A 129 -6.92 0.56 13.11
CA PHE A 129 -7.99 -0.25 13.69
C PHE A 129 -9.26 0.56 13.93
N LYS A 130 -10.40 -0.07 13.66
CA LYS A 130 -11.71 0.47 14.03
C LYS A 130 -11.90 0.38 15.55
N PRO A 131 -12.85 1.13 16.13
CA PRO A 131 -13.21 0.97 17.53
C PRO A 131 -13.51 -0.50 17.87
N GLY A 132 -12.85 -1.02 18.91
CA GLY A 132 -13.04 -2.39 19.38
C GLY A 132 -12.33 -3.50 18.58
N THR A 133 -11.62 -3.19 17.49
CA THR A 133 -10.95 -4.22 16.67
C THR A 133 -9.43 -4.26 16.84
N ALA A 134 -8.86 -3.40 17.69
CA ALA A 134 -7.44 -3.39 17.95
C ALA A 134 -7.01 -4.59 18.81
N PRO A 135 -5.75 -5.07 18.66
CA PRO A 135 -5.19 -6.06 19.57
C PRO A 135 -5.23 -5.54 21.02
N PRO A 136 -5.47 -6.43 22.01
CA PRO A 136 -5.51 -6.05 23.42
C PRO A 136 -4.17 -5.46 23.90
N ASP A 137 -4.23 -4.64 24.94
CA ASP A 137 -3.06 -3.93 25.50
C ASP A 137 -2.02 -4.87 26.14
N SER A 138 -2.46 -6.05 26.60
CA SER A 138 -1.59 -7.09 27.15
C SER A 138 -2.22 -8.47 26.98
N TYR A 139 -1.45 -9.45 26.52
CA TYR A 139 -1.76 -10.86 26.72
C TYR A 139 -1.20 -11.28 28.08
N SER A 140 -1.97 -11.11 29.15
CA SER A 140 -1.67 -11.80 30.40
C SER A 140 -2.15 -13.24 30.25
N VAL A 141 -1.26 -14.15 29.86
CA VAL A 141 -1.51 -15.58 30.08
C VAL A 141 -1.40 -15.78 31.59
N SER A 142 -2.54 -16.06 32.22
CA SER A 142 -2.59 -16.55 33.61
C SER A 142 -2.21 -18.02 33.65
#